data_AF-A0A352RYK5-F1
#
_entry.id   AF-A0A352RYK5-F1
#
_cell.length_a   1.000
_cell.length_b   1.000
_cell.length_c   1.000
_cell.angle_alpha   90.00
_cell.angle_beta   90.00
_cell.angle_gamma   90.00
#
_symmetry.space_group_name_H-M   'P 1'
#
loop_
_entity.id
_entity.type
_entity.pdbx_description
1 polymer ?
#
loop_
_entity_poly.entity_id
_entity_poly.type
_entity_poly.pdbx_seq_one_letter_code
_entity_poly.pdbx_strand_id
1 'polypeptide(L)'
;DQHRGWFHSSLLTASMLYGKPPYKALLTHGFTVDGEGRKMSKSVGNTVSPQDISNKMGAEIIRLWVASTDYSGELSISDEILKRVVEGYRRIRNTLRFLLANLTDYDHAKHALPASEWLEIDRYAVALTDRLQKEVLSHYQAYEFHPVVAKLQTFCSEDLGGFYLDVLKDRLYTTAADSKARRGAQNALYHITQAMLHWMAPFLTFTAEEAWQIFAHGTEHKDTIFTSTYYAIPSVDDGDTLLQKWHEIRTVRAEVTRQLEAVRVEGDIGSSLQAEVTIAAGGPVLAALQSLEDDLRFVLLTSAAKVTPAPEGGDLLVTVTPSQHAKCERCWHYRADVGHNPEHPTICGRCDSNLFGAGEHRSHA
;
A
#
# COMPACT_ATOMS: atom_id res chain seq x y z
N ASP A 1 -2.04 -33.00 19.34
CA ASP A 1 -2.93 -33.92 20.11
C ASP A 1 -3.86 -34.74 19.20
N GLN A 2 -4.51 -34.14 18.21
CA GLN A 2 -5.57 -34.79 17.45
C GLN A 2 -5.13 -35.98 16.57
N HIS A 3 -3.84 -36.11 16.23
CA HIS A 3 -3.30 -37.29 15.52
C HIS A 3 -3.54 -38.62 16.25
N ARG A 4 -3.62 -38.60 17.58
CA ARG A 4 -3.94 -39.78 18.40
C ARG A 4 -5.35 -39.74 18.98
N GLY A 5 -6.10 -38.68 18.67
CA GLY A 5 -7.47 -38.45 19.12
C GLY A 5 -8.40 -38.48 17.92
N TRP A 6 -9.03 -37.33 17.64
CA TRP A 6 -10.11 -37.23 16.66
C TRP A 6 -9.72 -37.66 15.24
N PHE A 7 -8.53 -37.32 14.75
CA PHE A 7 -8.12 -37.73 13.40
C PHE A 7 -8.02 -39.25 13.28
N HIS A 8 -7.45 -39.91 14.30
CA HIS A 8 -7.26 -41.34 14.30
C HIS A 8 -8.58 -42.11 14.38
N SER A 9 -9.43 -41.75 15.35
CA SER A 9 -10.73 -42.42 15.53
C SER A 9 -11.65 -42.21 14.32
N SER A 10 -11.65 -41.01 13.74
CA SER A 10 -12.42 -40.70 12.53
C SER A 10 -11.94 -41.51 11.33
N LEU A 11 -10.61 -41.60 11.12
CA LEU A 11 -10.02 -42.37 10.02
C LEU A 11 -10.34 -43.85 10.13
N LEU A 12 -10.15 -44.45 11.31
CA LEU A 12 -10.43 -45.87 11.54
C LEU A 12 -11.91 -46.19 11.28
N THR A 13 -12.81 -45.39 11.86
CA THR A 13 -14.26 -45.60 11.73
C THR A 13 -14.71 -45.51 10.28
N ALA A 14 -14.28 -44.47 9.56
CA ALA A 14 -14.67 -44.28 8.17
C ALA A 14 -14.05 -45.34 7.24
N SER A 15 -12.81 -45.76 7.50
CA SER A 15 -12.15 -46.82 6.74
C SER A 15 -12.85 -48.16 6.91
N MET A 16 -13.27 -48.49 8.13
CA MET A 16 -14.00 -49.74 8.41
C MET A 16 -15.40 -49.76 7.80
N LEU A 17 -16.14 -48.65 7.91
CA LEU A 17 -17.54 -48.59 7.47
C LEU A 17 -17.70 -48.29 5.98
N TYR A 18 -16.79 -47.52 5.40
CA TYR A 18 -16.94 -46.94 4.05
C TYR A 18 -15.73 -47.17 3.13
N GLY A 19 -14.66 -47.82 3.61
CA GLY A 19 -13.47 -48.12 2.80
C GLY A 19 -12.65 -46.90 2.36
N LYS A 20 -12.83 -45.73 2.99
CA LYS A 20 -12.16 -44.47 2.61
C LYS A 20 -11.96 -43.52 3.81
N PRO A 21 -10.97 -42.61 3.76
CA PRO A 21 -10.81 -41.58 4.78
C PRO A 21 -11.99 -40.59 4.81
N PRO A 22 -12.32 -39.99 5.97
CA PRO A 22 -13.42 -39.04 6.10
C PRO A 22 -13.07 -37.61 5.65
N TYR A 23 -11.81 -37.37 5.25
CA TYR A 23 -11.30 -36.08 4.82
C TYR A 23 -10.41 -36.24 3.59
N LYS A 24 -10.34 -35.19 2.76
CA LYS A 24 -9.45 -35.13 1.57
C LYS A 24 -8.06 -34.59 1.89
N ALA A 25 -7.95 -33.79 2.95
CA ALA A 25 -6.71 -33.20 3.45
C ALA A 25 -6.78 -33.11 4.98
N LEU A 26 -5.63 -33.13 5.64
CA LEU A 26 -5.50 -33.00 7.09
C LEU A 26 -4.52 -31.88 7.39
N LEU A 27 -5.02 -30.82 8.02
CA LEU A 27 -4.23 -29.67 8.46
C LEU A 27 -4.10 -29.71 9.99
N THR A 28 -2.90 -29.50 10.50
CA THR A 28 -2.61 -29.45 11.93
C THR A 28 -1.94 -28.15 12.31
N HIS A 29 -2.17 -27.70 13.53
CA HIS A 29 -1.50 -26.55 14.12
C HIS A 29 -0.87 -26.92 15.46
N GLY A 30 0.14 -26.14 15.89
CA GLY A 30 0.73 -26.27 17.20
C GLY A 30 -0.16 -25.72 18.32
N PHE A 31 0.34 -25.82 19.55
CA PHE A 31 -0.32 -25.29 20.72
C PHE A 31 0.01 -23.82 20.93
N THR A 32 -0.91 -23.07 21.54
CA THR A 32 -0.61 -21.73 22.05
C THR A 32 0.24 -21.84 23.31
N VAL A 33 1.33 -21.08 23.35
CA VAL A 33 2.29 -20.98 24.46
C VAL A 33 2.46 -19.52 24.88
N ASP A 34 3.00 -19.29 26.07
CA ASP A 34 3.30 -17.92 26.51
C ASP A 34 4.42 -17.26 25.67
N GLY A 35 4.73 -15.99 25.92
CA GLY A 35 5.78 -15.26 25.22
C GLY A 35 7.20 -15.82 25.37
N GLU A 36 7.42 -16.70 26.36
CA GLU A 36 8.69 -17.42 26.57
C GLU A 36 8.67 -18.85 25.99
N GLY A 37 7.58 -19.25 25.31
CA GLY A 37 7.43 -20.59 24.75
C GLY A 37 7.02 -21.65 25.77
N ARG A 38 6.57 -21.26 26.98
CA ARG A 38 6.14 -22.21 28.00
C ARG A 38 4.66 -22.50 27.87
N LYS A 39 4.29 -23.74 28.20
CA LYS A 39 2.88 -24.15 28.28
C LYS A 39 2.12 -23.25 29.26
N MET A 40 1.00 -22.71 28.79
CA MET A 40 0.14 -21.87 29.63
C MET A 40 -0.55 -22.70 30.72
N SER A 41 -0.58 -22.19 31.95
CA SER A 41 -1.34 -22.77 33.05
C SER A 41 -1.81 -21.70 34.04
N LYS A 42 -2.97 -21.92 34.66
CA LYS A 42 -3.52 -20.99 35.67
C LYS A 42 -2.62 -20.88 36.90
N SER A 43 -1.93 -21.95 37.29
CA SER A 43 -1.03 -21.98 38.44
C SER A 43 0.25 -21.16 38.24
N VAL A 44 0.75 -21.08 37.00
CA VAL A 44 1.92 -20.25 36.64
C VAL A 44 1.51 -18.79 36.40
N GLY A 45 0.22 -18.52 36.18
CA GLY A 45 -0.30 -17.17 35.96
C GLY A 45 -0.01 -16.61 34.56
N ASN A 46 0.49 -17.43 33.63
CA ASN A 46 0.83 -17.05 32.25
C ASN A 46 -0.29 -17.34 31.25
N THR A 47 -1.54 -17.51 31.71
CA THR A 47 -2.67 -17.81 30.83
C THR A 47 -3.24 -16.53 30.23
N VAL A 48 -3.40 -16.49 28.91
CA VAL A 48 -4.08 -15.38 28.22
C VAL A 48 -5.44 -15.84 27.73
N SER A 49 -6.50 -15.17 28.19
CA SER A 49 -7.89 -15.48 27.79
C SER A 49 -8.25 -14.77 26.47
N PRO A 50 -8.77 -15.49 25.46
CA PRO A 50 -9.27 -14.85 24.23
C PRO A 50 -10.34 -13.79 24.49
N GLN A 51 -11.22 -14.01 25.47
CA GLN A 51 -12.27 -13.04 25.81
C GLN A 51 -11.69 -11.73 26.36
N ASP A 52 -10.64 -11.81 27.17
CA ASP A 52 -10.00 -10.64 27.75
C ASP A 52 -9.30 -9.81 26.67
N ILE A 53 -8.60 -10.47 25.72
CA ILE A 53 -8.03 -9.79 24.55
C ILE A 53 -9.14 -9.15 23.73
N SER A 54 -10.22 -9.88 23.43
CA SER A 54 -11.33 -9.38 22.63
C SER A 54 -11.97 -8.15 23.28
N ASN A 55 -12.14 -8.14 24.60
CA ASN A 55 -12.70 -6.99 25.33
C ASN A 55 -11.74 -5.79 25.34
N LYS A 56 -10.42 -6.03 25.44
CA LYS A 56 -9.39 -4.97 25.54
C LYS A 56 -9.01 -4.37 24.19
N MET A 57 -8.95 -5.18 23.14
CA MET A 57 -8.34 -4.84 21.85
C MET A 57 -9.27 -5.10 20.64
N GLY A 58 -10.37 -5.83 20.83
CA GLY A 58 -11.27 -6.27 19.76
C GLY A 58 -10.94 -7.67 19.25
N ALA A 59 -11.98 -8.42 18.87
CA ALA A 59 -11.85 -9.79 18.36
C ALA A 59 -10.96 -9.89 17.10
N GLU A 60 -10.95 -8.83 16.29
CA GLU A 60 -10.14 -8.75 15.06
C GLU A 60 -8.63 -8.90 15.33
N ILE A 61 -8.14 -8.40 16.46
CA ILE A 61 -6.72 -8.46 16.81
C ILE A 61 -6.27 -9.91 17.06
N ILE A 62 -7.14 -10.75 17.62
CA ILE A 62 -6.87 -12.18 17.80
C ILE A 62 -6.80 -12.85 16.43
N ARG A 63 -7.72 -12.54 15.52
CA ARG A 63 -7.74 -13.09 14.16
C ARG A 63 -6.47 -12.73 13.39
N LEU A 64 -6.06 -11.47 13.47
CA LEU A 64 -4.83 -11.00 12.84
C LEU A 64 -3.60 -11.67 13.46
N TRP A 65 -3.54 -11.83 14.78
CA TRP A 65 -2.45 -12.55 15.44
C TRP A 65 -2.33 -13.99 14.93
N VAL A 66 -3.46 -14.72 14.90
CA VAL A 66 -3.49 -16.10 14.36
C VAL A 66 -3.01 -16.12 12.91
N ALA A 67 -3.57 -15.25 12.07
CA ALA A 67 -3.21 -15.20 10.65
C ALA A 67 -1.75 -14.80 10.43
N SER A 68 -1.15 -14.00 11.33
CA SER A 68 0.24 -13.55 11.25
C SER A 68 1.26 -14.56 11.79
N THR A 69 0.80 -15.66 12.39
CA THR A 69 1.66 -16.66 13.03
C THR A 69 1.80 -17.90 12.16
N ASP A 70 3.01 -18.43 12.03
CA ASP A 70 3.21 -19.76 11.47
C ASP A 70 2.64 -20.81 12.43
N TYR A 71 1.46 -21.32 12.10
CA TYR A 71 0.73 -22.27 12.94
C TYR A 71 1.33 -23.67 12.91
N SER A 72 2.29 -23.97 12.02
CA SER A 72 2.91 -25.30 11.96
C SER A 72 3.76 -25.60 13.19
N GLY A 73 4.30 -24.56 13.82
CA GLY A 73 4.97 -24.58 15.11
C GLY A 73 4.06 -24.19 16.28
N GLU A 74 4.67 -23.99 17.45
CA GLU A 74 3.98 -23.42 18.61
C GLU A 74 3.64 -21.94 18.39
N LEU A 75 2.46 -21.51 18.85
CA LEU A 75 1.98 -20.14 18.68
C LEU A 75 2.21 -19.34 19.96
N SER A 76 3.25 -18.53 20.00
CA SER A 76 3.53 -17.66 21.17
C SER A 76 2.56 -16.49 21.25
N ILE A 77 2.06 -16.20 22.45
CA ILE A 77 1.22 -15.04 22.74
C ILE A 77 1.70 -14.30 23.99
N SER A 78 1.80 -12.98 23.88
CA SER A 78 2.10 -12.07 24.99
C SER A 78 1.48 -10.69 24.73
N ASP A 79 1.41 -9.84 25.76
CA ASP A 79 0.94 -8.46 25.61
C ASP A 79 1.82 -7.65 24.63
N GLU A 80 3.14 -7.91 24.59
CA GLU A 80 4.08 -7.29 23.64
C GLU A 80 3.82 -7.75 22.20
N ILE A 81 3.58 -9.05 22.00
CA ILE A 81 3.23 -9.60 20.68
C ILE A 81 1.92 -8.97 20.20
N LEU A 82 0.90 -8.93 21.06
CA LEU A 82 -0.40 -8.33 20.72
C LEU A 82 -0.28 -6.83 20.42
N LYS A 83 0.56 -6.08 21.16
CA LYS A 83 0.85 -4.67 20.83
C LYS A 83 1.43 -4.52 19.42
N ARG A 84 2.37 -5.38 19.00
CA ARG A 84 2.92 -5.36 17.63
C ARG A 84 1.84 -5.66 16.58
N VAL A 85 0.95 -6.61 16.87
CA VAL A 85 -0.20 -6.93 16.01
C VAL A 85 -1.13 -5.72 15.88
N VAL A 86 -1.40 -5.00 16.97
CA VAL A 86 -2.20 -3.76 16.95
C VAL A 86 -1.53 -2.68 16.09
N GLU A 87 -0.22 -2.50 16.17
CA GLU A 87 0.49 -1.55 15.30
C GLU A 87 0.40 -1.95 13.81
N GLY A 88 0.55 -3.23 13.50
CA GLY A 88 0.34 -3.76 12.14
C GLY A 88 -1.09 -3.50 11.64
N TYR A 89 -2.09 -3.76 12.47
CA TYR A 89 -3.49 -3.46 12.18
C TYR A 89 -3.72 -1.97 11.92
N ARG A 90 -3.17 -1.07 12.76
CA ARG A 90 -3.30 0.38 12.59
C ARG A 90 -2.76 0.86 11.25
N ARG A 91 -1.64 0.31 10.79
CA ARG A 91 -1.06 0.65 9.47
C ARG A 91 -2.02 0.27 8.35
N ILE A 92 -2.50 -0.98 8.34
CA ILE A 92 -3.48 -1.46 7.36
C ILE A 92 -4.73 -0.58 7.36
N ARG A 93 -5.32 -0.30 8.54
CA ARG A 93 -6.52 0.53 8.68
C ARG A 93 -6.31 1.97 8.23
N ASN A 94 -5.16 2.56 8.52
CA ASN A 94 -4.84 3.94 8.09
C ASN A 94 -4.67 4.04 6.57
N THR A 95 -4.02 3.05 5.94
CA THR A 95 -3.93 2.96 4.48
C THR A 95 -5.32 2.84 3.87
N LEU A 96 -6.15 1.91 4.38
CA LEU A 96 -7.53 1.75 3.91
C LEU A 96 -8.35 3.04 4.07
N ARG A 97 -8.23 3.75 5.20
CA ARG A 97 -8.89 5.05 5.41
C ARG A 97 -8.46 6.08 4.37
N PHE A 98 -7.18 6.14 4.02
CA PHE A 98 -6.68 7.05 2.98
C PHE A 98 -7.29 6.72 1.61
N LEU A 99 -7.33 5.43 1.25
CA LEU A 99 -7.94 4.98 0.00
C LEU A 99 -9.42 5.40 -0.07
N LEU A 100 -10.20 5.06 0.96
CA LEU A 100 -11.63 5.38 1.02
C LEU A 100 -11.90 6.89 0.98
N ALA A 101 -11.14 7.68 1.74
CA ALA A 101 -11.31 9.14 1.77
C ALA A 101 -11.12 9.78 0.38
N ASN A 102 -10.19 9.25 -0.41
CA ASN A 102 -9.90 9.74 -1.76
C ASN A 102 -10.81 9.15 -2.84
N LEU A 103 -11.79 8.33 -2.46
CA LEU A 103 -12.79 7.73 -3.34
C LEU A 103 -14.23 8.19 -3.01
N THR A 104 -14.37 9.17 -2.11
CA THR A 104 -15.68 9.68 -1.66
C THR A 104 -16.52 10.29 -2.78
N ASP A 105 -15.89 10.96 -3.74
CA ASP A 105 -16.52 11.57 -4.91
C ASP A 105 -16.31 10.76 -6.21
N TYR A 106 -15.88 9.51 -6.08
CA TYR A 106 -15.68 8.59 -7.20
C TYR A 106 -16.87 7.63 -7.34
N ASP A 107 -17.30 7.42 -8.58
CA ASP A 107 -18.41 6.56 -8.95
C ASP A 107 -17.90 5.74 -10.14
N HIS A 108 -17.66 4.46 -9.93
CA HIS A 108 -17.03 3.62 -10.94
C HIS A 108 -17.85 3.55 -12.23
N ALA A 109 -19.19 3.58 -12.15
CA ALA A 109 -20.03 3.52 -13.33
C ALA A 109 -19.92 4.77 -14.23
N LYS A 110 -19.51 5.91 -13.66
CA LYS A 110 -19.41 7.19 -14.36
C LYS A 110 -17.98 7.62 -14.66
N HIS A 111 -17.05 7.28 -13.77
CA HIS A 111 -15.69 7.80 -13.75
C HIS A 111 -14.65 6.76 -14.15
N ALA A 112 -15.05 5.53 -14.48
CA ALA A 112 -14.13 4.52 -14.97
C ALA A 112 -13.44 4.99 -16.26
N LEU A 113 -12.13 4.78 -16.32
CA LEU A 113 -11.27 5.06 -17.47
C LEU A 113 -10.49 3.79 -17.83
N PRO A 114 -10.22 3.52 -19.11
CA PRO A 114 -9.38 2.39 -19.49
C PRO A 114 -7.93 2.59 -19.02
N ALA A 115 -7.21 1.49 -18.79
CA ALA A 115 -5.84 1.51 -18.29
C ALA A 115 -4.86 2.30 -19.18
N SER A 116 -5.14 2.42 -20.48
CA SER A 116 -4.38 3.22 -21.43
C SER A 116 -4.48 4.73 -21.22
N GLU A 117 -5.47 5.18 -20.44
CA GLU A 117 -5.70 6.60 -20.13
C GLU A 117 -5.23 7.01 -18.74
N TRP A 118 -4.74 6.05 -17.94
CA TRP A 118 -4.14 6.33 -16.65
C TRP A 118 -2.69 6.80 -16.82
N LEU A 119 -2.20 7.58 -15.86
CA LEU A 119 -0.78 7.95 -15.87
C LEU A 119 0.08 6.73 -15.58
N GLU A 120 1.34 6.80 -15.99
CA GLU A 120 2.27 5.67 -15.87
C GLU A 120 2.38 5.13 -14.43
N ILE A 121 2.46 6.02 -13.43
CA ILE A 121 2.55 5.62 -12.01
C ILE A 121 1.31 4.84 -11.53
N ASP A 122 0.14 5.14 -12.09
CA ASP A 122 -1.13 4.50 -11.73
C ASP A 122 -1.20 3.10 -12.33
N ARG A 123 -0.79 2.98 -13.59
CA ARG A 123 -0.64 1.70 -14.30
C ARG A 123 0.35 0.79 -13.57
N TYR A 124 1.49 1.36 -13.14
CA TYR A 124 2.45 0.67 -12.28
C TYR A 124 1.82 0.18 -10.97
N ALA A 125 1.08 1.04 -10.26
CA ALA A 125 0.47 0.68 -8.98
C ALA A 125 -0.57 -0.45 -9.13
N VAL A 126 -1.36 -0.45 -10.21
CA VAL A 126 -2.30 -1.52 -10.52
C VAL A 126 -1.57 -2.81 -10.93
N ALA A 127 -0.53 -2.73 -11.76
CA ALA A 127 0.30 -3.91 -12.10
C ALA A 127 0.97 -4.53 -10.86
N LEU A 128 1.44 -3.70 -9.93
CA LEU A 128 2.00 -4.15 -8.65
C LEU A 128 0.94 -4.88 -7.80
N THR A 129 -0.28 -4.34 -7.79
CA THR A 129 -1.42 -4.92 -7.08
C THR A 129 -1.82 -6.28 -7.67
N ASP A 130 -1.82 -6.41 -9.00
CA ASP A 130 -2.10 -7.69 -9.68
C ASP A 130 -1.03 -8.75 -9.38
N ARG A 131 0.25 -8.37 -9.42
CA ARG A 131 1.35 -9.27 -9.02
C ARG A 131 1.18 -9.74 -7.57
N LEU A 132 0.90 -8.81 -6.66
CA LEU A 132 0.67 -9.14 -5.25
C LEU A 132 -0.55 -10.05 -5.07
N GLN A 133 -1.65 -9.83 -5.81
CA GLN A 133 -2.82 -10.70 -5.75
C GLN A 133 -2.45 -12.14 -6.08
N LYS A 134 -1.70 -12.37 -7.16
CA LYS A 134 -1.27 -13.72 -7.57
C LYS A 134 -0.49 -14.41 -6.45
N GLU A 135 0.43 -13.70 -5.80
CA GLU A 135 1.19 -14.22 -4.66
C GLU A 135 0.29 -14.53 -3.46
N VAL A 136 -0.59 -13.60 -3.08
CA VAL A 136 -1.56 -13.77 -1.97
C VAL A 136 -2.45 -14.99 -2.20
N LEU A 137 -3.00 -15.15 -3.41
CA LEU A 137 -3.85 -16.27 -3.75
C LEU A 137 -3.09 -17.61 -3.73
N SER A 138 -1.83 -17.63 -4.15
CA SER A 138 -1.00 -18.84 -4.06
C SER A 138 -0.77 -19.28 -2.60
N HIS A 139 -0.53 -18.34 -1.69
CA HIS A 139 -0.38 -18.63 -0.27
C HIS A 139 -1.71 -19.12 0.34
N TYR A 140 -2.84 -18.52 -0.02
CA TYR A 140 -4.14 -19.03 0.43
C TYR A 140 -4.42 -20.46 -0.04
N GLN A 141 -4.05 -20.80 -1.28
CA GLN A 141 -4.19 -22.17 -1.80
C GLN A 141 -3.31 -23.17 -1.04
N ALA A 142 -2.15 -22.72 -0.55
CA ALA A 142 -1.23 -23.51 0.27
C ALA A 142 -1.59 -23.54 1.77
N TYR A 143 -2.67 -22.87 2.19
CA TYR A 143 -3.04 -22.65 3.59
C TYR A 143 -2.02 -21.81 4.38
N GLU A 144 -1.18 -21.01 3.71
CA GLU A 144 -0.17 -20.17 4.34
C GLU A 144 -0.73 -18.76 4.61
N PHE A 145 -1.18 -18.48 5.83
CA PHE A 145 -1.79 -17.18 6.15
C PHE A 145 -0.76 -16.10 6.53
N HIS A 146 0.33 -16.49 7.22
CA HIS A 146 1.32 -15.55 7.72
C HIS A 146 2.06 -14.78 6.62
N PRO A 147 2.39 -15.36 5.45
CA PRO A 147 3.00 -14.59 4.36
C PRO A 147 2.01 -13.60 3.78
N VAL A 148 0.71 -13.91 3.72
CA VAL A 148 -0.33 -12.98 3.27
C VAL A 148 -0.38 -11.75 4.16
N VAL A 149 -0.38 -11.93 5.48
CA VAL A 149 -0.39 -10.81 6.43
C VAL A 149 0.88 -9.97 6.29
N ALA A 150 2.05 -10.60 6.22
CA ALA A 150 3.33 -9.89 6.06
C ALA A 150 3.36 -9.08 4.75
N LYS A 151 2.99 -9.69 3.62
CA LYS A 151 2.93 -9.03 2.32
C LYS A 151 1.93 -7.87 2.31
N LEU A 152 0.75 -8.03 2.90
CA LEU A 152 -0.23 -6.95 3.01
C LEU A 152 0.31 -5.79 3.86
N GLN A 153 1.00 -6.06 4.97
CA GLN A 153 1.61 -5.03 5.81
C GLN A 153 2.71 -4.27 5.07
N THR A 154 3.59 -4.97 4.35
CA THR A 154 4.63 -4.38 3.50
C THR A 154 4.00 -3.54 2.39
N PHE A 155 2.99 -4.06 1.71
CA PHE A 155 2.28 -3.32 0.66
C PHE A 155 1.67 -2.01 1.18
N CYS A 156 1.00 -2.06 2.34
CA CYS A 156 0.42 -0.88 2.96
C CYS A 156 1.48 0.15 3.39
N SER A 157 2.61 -0.30 3.95
CA SER A 157 3.63 0.56 4.54
C SER A 157 4.61 1.12 3.52
N GLU A 158 5.15 0.26 2.66
CA GLU A 158 6.28 0.58 1.79
C GLU A 158 5.84 0.95 0.37
N ASP A 159 4.94 0.17 -0.22
CA ASP A 159 4.53 0.35 -1.63
C ASP A 159 3.48 1.46 -1.77
N LEU A 160 2.47 1.43 -0.92
CA LEU A 160 1.43 2.45 -0.87
C LEU A 160 1.87 3.65 -0.03
N GLY A 161 2.02 3.48 1.29
CA GLY A 161 2.26 4.59 2.21
C GLY A 161 3.58 5.33 1.98
N GLY A 162 4.69 4.60 1.87
CA GLY A 162 6.03 5.14 1.70
C GLY A 162 6.37 5.60 0.29
N PHE A 163 5.50 5.34 -0.69
CA PHE A 163 5.75 5.68 -2.08
C PHE A 163 4.49 6.18 -2.80
N TYR A 164 3.64 5.29 -3.30
CA TYR A 164 2.58 5.64 -4.25
C TYR A 164 1.62 6.69 -3.71
N LEU A 165 1.04 6.47 -2.52
CA LEU A 165 0.08 7.39 -1.92
C LEU A 165 0.71 8.71 -1.50
N ASP A 166 2.02 8.73 -1.19
CA ASP A 166 2.72 9.95 -0.80
C ASP A 166 2.95 10.86 -2.02
N VAL A 167 3.37 10.28 -3.15
CA VAL A 167 3.47 10.96 -4.45
C VAL A 167 2.09 11.46 -4.89
N LEU A 168 1.07 10.63 -4.71
CA LEU A 168 -0.27 10.88 -5.22
C LEU A 168 -1.02 12.03 -4.52
N LYS A 169 -0.64 12.39 -3.28
CA LYS A 169 -1.27 13.49 -2.51
C LYS A 169 -1.29 14.80 -3.29
N ASP A 170 -0.18 15.16 -3.94
CA ASP A 170 -0.11 16.42 -4.69
C ASP A 170 -1.15 16.42 -5.82
N ARG A 171 -1.27 15.31 -6.56
CA ARG A 171 -2.25 15.18 -7.63
C ARG A 171 -3.69 15.18 -7.11
N LEU A 172 -3.99 14.41 -6.06
CA LEU A 172 -5.33 14.29 -5.48
C LEU A 172 -5.84 15.61 -4.88
N TYR A 173 -4.94 16.42 -4.31
CA TYR A 173 -5.31 17.61 -3.54
C TYR A 173 -5.17 18.92 -4.33
N THR A 174 -4.36 18.94 -5.39
CA THR A 174 -4.08 20.20 -6.11
C THR A 174 -4.72 20.29 -7.49
N THR A 175 -5.08 19.16 -8.13
CA THR A 175 -5.81 19.17 -9.41
C THR A 175 -7.30 19.43 -9.21
N ALA A 176 -8.00 19.82 -10.29
CA ALA A 176 -9.46 19.97 -10.24
C ALA A 176 -10.17 18.62 -10.00
N ALA A 177 -11.30 18.65 -9.30
CA ALA A 177 -12.03 17.45 -8.86
C ALA A 177 -12.34 16.46 -9.99
N ASP A 178 -12.77 16.97 -11.14
CA ASP A 178 -13.12 16.18 -12.33
C ASP A 178 -12.01 16.11 -13.39
N SER A 179 -10.80 16.56 -13.05
CA SER A 179 -9.68 16.48 -14.01
C SER A 179 -9.36 15.02 -14.35
N LYS A 180 -8.95 14.78 -15.60
CA LYS A 180 -8.53 13.45 -16.06
C LYS A 180 -7.40 12.87 -15.20
N ALA A 181 -6.45 13.71 -14.80
CA ALA A 181 -5.34 13.32 -13.92
C ALA A 181 -5.83 12.79 -12.56
N ARG A 182 -6.80 13.47 -11.93
CA ARG A 182 -7.40 13.01 -10.67
C ARG A 182 -8.26 11.76 -10.86
N ARG A 183 -9.06 11.70 -11.92
CA ARG A 183 -9.89 10.52 -12.20
C ARG A 183 -9.03 9.29 -12.51
N GLY A 184 -7.89 9.44 -13.19
CA GLY A 184 -6.89 8.38 -13.37
C GLY A 184 -6.37 7.83 -12.04
N ALA A 185 -6.03 8.72 -11.10
CA ALA A 185 -5.67 8.35 -9.72
C ALA A 185 -6.74 7.48 -9.05
N GLN A 186 -7.97 7.95 -9.10
CA GLN A 186 -9.09 7.31 -8.42
C GLN A 186 -9.45 5.97 -9.06
N ASN A 187 -9.25 5.79 -10.37
CA ASN A 187 -9.35 4.47 -11.01
C ASN A 187 -8.36 3.47 -10.39
N ALA A 188 -7.08 3.84 -10.28
CA ALA A 188 -6.09 2.98 -9.63
C ALA A 188 -6.41 2.73 -8.15
N LEU A 189 -6.75 3.76 -7.38
CA LEU A 189 -7.15 3.62 -5.98
C LEU A 189 -8.35 2.69 -5.81
N TYR A 190 -9.34 2.76 -6.71
CA TYR A 190 -10.50 1.89 -6.71
C TYR A 190 -10.11 0.42 -6.88
N HIS A 191 -9.28 0.10 -7.88
CA HIS A 191 -8.82 -1.27 -8.10
C HIS A 191 -7.94 -1.81 -6.95
N ILE A 192 -7.06 -0.96 -6.40
CA ILE A 192 -6.26 -1.29 -5.20
C ILE A 192 -7.16 -1.59 -4.00
N THR A 193 -8.19 -0.76 -3.79
CA THR A 193 -9.12 -0.92 -2.66
C THR A 193 -9.96 -2.19 -2.80
N GLN A 194 -10.50 -2.47 -4.00
CA GLN A 194 -11.18 -3.73 -4.29
C GLN A 194 -10.30 -4.92 -3.90
N ALA A 195 -9.08 -4.99 -4.43
CA ALA A 195 -8.20 -6.13 -4.20
C ALA A 195 -7.84 -6.28 -2.71
N MET A 196 -7.42 -5.18 -2.07
CA MET A 196 -7.01 -5.17 -0.66
C MET A 196 -8.12 -5.63 0.29
N LEU A 197 -9.38 -5.19 0.07
CA LEU A 197 -10.52 -5.60 0.87
C LEU A 197 -10.77 -7.12 0.77
N HIS A 198 -10.67 -7.70 -0.42
CA HIS A 198 -10.85 -9.14 -0.62
C HIS A 198 -9.69 -9.96 -0.03
N TRP A 199 -8.46 -9.46 -0.09
CA TRP A 199 -7.32 -10.14 0.53
C TRP A 199 -7.43 -10.15 2.05
N MET A 200 -7.91 -9.08 2.66
CA MET A 200 -7.94 -8.97 4.12
C MET A 200 -9.19 -9.61 4.75
N ALA A 201 -10.30 -9.72 4.03
CA ALA A 201 -11.57 -10.25 4.56
C ALA A 201 -11.48 -11.59 5.33
N PRO A 202 -10.64 -12.57 4.94
CA PRO A 202 -10.52 -13.83 5.69
C PRO A 202 -10.01 -13.67 7.14
N PHE A 203 -9.18 -12.67 7.42
CA PHE A 203 -8.54 -12.48 8.73
C PHE A 203 -8.79 -11.11 9.40
N LEU A 204 -9.21 -10.10 8.64
CA LEU A 204 -9.68 -8.79 9.09
C LEU A 204 -11.17 -8.61 8.74
N THR A 205 -11.99 -9.57 9.18
CA THR A 205 -13.38 -9.76 8.77
C THR A 205 -14.26 -8.56 9.09
N PHE A 206 -14.30 -8.09 10.33
CA PHE A 206 -15.17 -6.97 10.71
C PHE A 206 -14.71 -5.68 10.04
N THR A 207 -13.40 -5.48 9.93
CA THR A 207 -12.82 -4.30 9.27
C THR A 207 -13.11 -4.28 7.77
N ALA A 208 -13.00 -5.42 7.10
CA ALA A 208 -13.31 -5.54 5.68
C ALA A 208 -14.78 -5.26 5.41
N GLU A 209 -15.68 -5.83 6.21
CA GLU A 209 -17.12 -5.59 6.07
C GLU A 209 -17.49 -4.12 6.39
N GLU A 210 -16.95 -3.54 7.46
CA GLU A 210 -17.14 -2.11 7.80
C GLU A 210 -16.74 -1.21 6.62
N ALA A 211 -15.57 -1.47 6.04
CA ALA A 211 -15.06 -0.69 4.91
C ALA A 211 -15.84 -0.95 3.61
N TRP A 212 -16.31 -2.18 3.39
CA TRP A 212 -17.12 -2.54 2.24
C TRP A 212 -18.41 -1.71 2.16
N GLN A 213 -19.08 -1.51 3.30
CA GLN A 213 -20.28 -0.69 3.41
C GLN A 213 -20.06 0.79 3.03
N ILE A 214 -18.81 1.27 3.08
CA ILE A 214 -18.44 2.63 2.67
C ILE A 214 -18.01 2.66 1.20
N PHE A 215 -17.28 1.62 0.77
CA PHE A 215 -16.63 1.58 -0.53
C PHE A 215 -17.57 1.27 -1.70
N ALA A 216 -18.55 0.40 -1.49
CA ALA A 216 -19.43 -0.11 -2.53
C ALA A 216 -20.54 0.91 -2.88
N HIS A 217 -20.15 2.09 -3.39
CA HIS A 217 -21.09 3.10 -3.88
C HIS A 217 -22.11 2.47 -4.83
N GLY A 218 -23.39 2.52 -4.47
CA GLY A 218 -24.48 2.03 -5.31
C GLY A 218 -24.85 0.55 -5.16
N THR A 219 -24.19 -0.22 -4.29
CA THR A 219 -24.75 -1.49 -3.81
C THR A 219 -25.75 -1.21 -2.70
N GLU A 220 -26.89 -1.91 -2.67
CA GLU A 220 -27.77 -1.85 -1.51
C GLU A 220 -26.96 -2.24 -0.25
N HIS A 221 -27.24 -1.64 0.91
CA HIS A 221 -26.65 -2.01 2.23
C HIS A 221 -26.88 -3.49 2.66
N LYS A 222 -27.31 -4.35 1.75
CA LYS A 222 -27.50 -5.79 1.89
C LYS A 222 -26.34 -6.59 1.29
N ASP A 223 -25.49 -5.97 0.48
CA ASP A 223 -24.32 -6.63 -0.09
C ASP A 223 -23.20 -6.70 0.93
N THR A 224 -22.66 -7.91 1.14
CA THR A 224 -21.56 -8.20 2.05
C THR A 224 -20.36 -8.68 1.25
N ILE A 225 -19.16 -8.34 1.70
CA ILE A 225 -17.93 -8.84 1.06
C ILE A 225 -17.80 -10.37 1.20
N PHE A 226 -18.51 -11.00 2.14
CA PHE A 226 -18.41 -12.45 2.34
C PHE A 226 -19.17 -13.28 1.31
N THR A 227 -19.95 -12.66 0.43
CA THR A 227 -20.57 -13.32 -0.72
C THR A 227 -19.85 -13.03 -2.04
N SER A 228 -18.81 -12.19 -2.04
CA SER A 228 -18.03 -11.88 -3.24
C SER A 228 -16.88 -12.87 -3.47
N THR A 229 -16.43 -12.93 -4.71
CA THR A 229 -15.20 -13.63 -5.10
C THR A 229 -14.04 -12.65 -5.21
N TYR A 230 -12.81 -13.15 -5.24
CA TYR A 230 -11.64 -12.30 -5.46
C TYR A 230 -11.79 -11.43 -6.72
N TYR A 231 -11.41 -10.17 -6.57
CA TYR A 231 -11.58 -9.15 -7.60
C TYR A 231 -10.71 -9.42 -8.82
N ALA A 232 -11.29 -9.30 -10.02
CA ALA A 232 -10.53 -9.35 -11.26
C ALA A 232 -9.89 -7.98 -11.52
N ILE A 233 -8.60 -7.86 -11.22
CA ILE A 233 -7.84 -6.64 -11.47
C ILE A 233 -7.67 -6.47 -13.00
N PRO A 234 -7.92 -5.28 -13.56
CA PRO A 234 -7.73 -5.05 -14.99
C PRO A 234 -6.26 -5.25 -15.38
N SER A 235 -6.05 -5.85 -16.55
CA SER A 235 -4.71 -6.05 -17.09
C SER A 235 -4.07 -4.71 -17.48
N VAL A 236 -2.76 -4.63 -17.28
CA VAL A 236 -1.91 -3.54 -17.73
C VAL A 236 -0.91 -4.14 -18.72
N ASP A 237 -1.09 -3.85 -20.00
CA ASP A 237 -0.39 -4.55 -21.10
C ASP A 237 1.14 -4.58 -20.98
N ASP A 238 1.74 -3.51 -20.45
CA ASP A 238 3.19 -3.34 -20.23
C ASP A 238 3.58 -3.50 -18.75
N GLY A 239 2.77 -4.20 -17.95
CA GLY A 239 2.90 -4.31 -16.50
C GLY A 239 4.29 -4.77 -16.04
N ASP A 240 4.87 -5.81 -16.63
CA ASP A 240 6.21 -6.31 -16.25
C ASP A 240 7.31 -5.28 -16.56
N THR A 241 7.21 -4.59 -17.69
CA THR A 241 8.15 -3.52 -18.06
C THR A 241 8.03 -2.34 -17.10
N LEU A 242 6.82 -1.95 -16.71
CA LEU A 242 6.58 -0.92 -15.71
C LEU A 242 7.16 -1.32 -14.35
N LEU A 243 6.92 -2.56 -13.91
CA LEU A 243 7.44 -3.05 -12.63
C LEU A 243 8.96 -3.00 -12.56
N GLN A 244 9.66 -3.36 -13.65
CA GLN A 244 11.11 -3.26 -13.72
C GLN A 244 11.59 -1.80 -13.73
N LYS A 245 10.99 -0.95 -14.58
CA LYS A 245 11.34 0.48 -14.66
C LYS A 245 11.17 1.19 -13.32
N TRP A 246 10.05 0.98 -12.65
CA TRP A 246 9.75 1.62 -11.37
C TRP A 246 10.54 1.03 -10.20
N HIS A 247 11.04 -0.21 -10.31
CA HIS A 247 12.02 -0.74 -9.37
C HIS A 247 13.33 0.07 -9.41
N GLU A 248 13.83 0.42 -10.60
CA GLU A 248 15.02 1.28 -10.75
C GLU A 248 14.76 2.69 -10.22
N ILE A 249 13.62 3.30 -10.58
CA ILE A 249 13.23 4.63 -10.09
C ILE A 249 13.15 4.65 -8.55
N ARG A 250 12.58 3.62 -7.93
CA ARG A 250 12.49 3.52 -6.46
C ARG A 250 13.86 3.35 -5.82
N THR A 251 14.78 2.62 -6.45
CA THR A 251 16.17 2.51 -5.99
C THR A 251 16.86 3.89 -5.98
N VAL A 252 16.71 4.67 -7.06
CA VAL A 252 17.22 6.05 -7.11
C VAL A 252 16.55 6.94 -6.06
N ARG A 253 15.22 6.83 -5.89
CA ARG A 253 14.48 7.60 -4.89
C ARG A 253 14.98 7.34 -3.46
N ALA A 254 15.37 6.10 -3.14
CA ALA A 254 15.94 5.78 -1.84
C ALA A 254 17.27 6.53 -1.60
N GLU A 255 18.15 6.59 -2.61
CA GLU A 255 19.38 7.37 -2.55
C GLU A 255 19.10 8.88 -2.45
N VAL A 256 18.16 9.41 -3.23
CA VAL A 256 17.71 10.82 -3.12
C VAL A 256 17.19 11.12 -1.72
N THR A 257 16.39 10.23 -1.14
CA THR A 257 15.86 10.39 0.23
C THR A 257 16.99 10.44 1.26
N ARG A 258 18.03 9.61 1.10
CA ARG A 258 19.21 9.62 1.97
C ARG A 258 19.96 10.95 1.90
N GLN A 259 20.12 11.52 0.69
CA GLN A 259 20.78 12.81 0.50
C GLN A 259 19.94 13.97 1.04
N LEU A 260 18.61 13.92 0.85
CA LEU A 260 17.69 14.89 1.44
C LEU A 260 17.79 14.91 2.97
N GLU A 261 17.94 13.74 3.61
CA GLU A 261 18.10 13.67 5.06
C GLU A 261 19.45 14.24 5.52
N ALA A 262 20.53 14.05 4.74
CA ALA A 262 21.82 14.67 5.06
C ALA A 262 21.73 16.21 5.07
N VAL A 263 21.12 16.80 4.03
CA VAL A 263 20.90 18.26 3.95
C VAL A 263 19.93 18.75 5.04
N ARG A 264 18.94 17.93 5.42
CA ARG A 264 18.00 18.24 6.52
C ARG A 264 18.71 18.31 7.88
N VAL A 265 19.63 17.39 8.15
CA VAL A 265 20.41 17.36 9.41
C VAL A 265 21.31 18.59 9.54
N GLU A 266 21.81 19.12 8.41
CA GLU A 266 22.59 20.37 8.38
C GLU A 266 21.73 21.63 8.63
N GLY A 267 20.40 21.50 8.55
CA GLY A 267 19.44 22.57 8.84
C GLY A 267 19.03 23.40 7.64
N ASP A 268 19.52 23.06 6.44
CA ASP A 268 19.30 23.83 5.21
C ASP A 268 17.89 23.63 4.61
N ILE A 269 17.25 22.49 4.92
CA ILE A 269 15.86 22.21 4.57
C ILE A 269 15.11 21.59 5.76
N GLY A 270 13.83 21.92 5.92
CA GLY A 270 12.88 21.27 6.82
C GLY A 270 11.97 20.24 6.14
N SER A 271 11.72 20.35 4.84
CA SER A 271 10.90 19.39 4.07
C SER A 271 11.53 19.09 2.70
N SER A 272 11.25 17.91 2.12
CA SER A 272 11.80 17.55 0.80
C SER A 272 11.38 18.51 -0.32
N LEU A 273 10.20 19.13 -0.20
CA LEU A 273 9.72 20.16 -1.12
C LEU A 273 10.56 21.44 -1.09
N GLN A 274 11.37 21.69 -0.06
CA GLN A 274 12.31 22.81 -0.04
C GLN A 274 13.56 22.55 -0.88
N ALA A 275 13.72 21.36 -1.45
CA ALA A 275 14.90 21.00 -2.22
C ALA A 275 14.64 20.94 -3.73
N GLU A 276 15.71 21.16 -4.47
CA GLU A 276 15.87 20.84 -5.88
C GLU A 276 16.92 19.74 -6.01
N VAL A 277 16.70 18.79 -6.91
CA VAL A 277 17.55 17.60 -7.05
C VAL A 277 18.14 17.54 -8.45
N THR A 278 19.45 17.34 -8.53
CA THR A 278 20.14 16.98 -9.78
C THR A 278 20.67 15.56 -9.67
N ILE A 279 20.35 14.73 -10.65
CA ILE A 279 20.76 13.32 -10.71
C ILE A 279 21.62 13.13 -11.96
N ALA A 280 22.86 12.68 -11.77
CA ALA A 280 23.66 12.15 -12.86
C ALA A 280 23.56 10.62 -12.88
N ALA A 281 23.15 10.03 -14.00
CA ALA A 281 22.98 8.59 -14.14
C ALA A 281 23.45 8.09 -15.51
N GLY A 282 23.74 6.78 -15.60
CA GLY A 282 24.07 6.09 -16.86
C GLY A 282 23.03 5.02 -17.23
N GLY A 283 23.13 4.52 -18.46
CA GLY A 283 22.44 3.30 -18.89
C GLY A 283 20.91 3.33 -18.79
N PRO A 284 20.26 2.19 -18.43
CA PRO A 284 18.81 2.09 -18.28
C PRO A 284 18.21 3.05 -17.24
N VAL A 285 18.93 3.32 -16.15
CA VAL A 285 18.49 4.23 -15.08
C VAL A 285 18.33 5.65 -15.63
N LEU A 286 19.27 6.13 -16.44
CA LEU A 286 19.18 7.44 -17.09
C LEU A 286 17.91 7.56 -17.94
N ALA A 287 17.66 6.56 -18.78
CA ALA A 287 16.48 6.52 -19.64
C ALA A 287 15.17 6.47 -18.84
N ALA A 288 15.13 5.67 -17.77
CA ALA A 288 13.98 5.57 -16.88
C ALA A 288 13.66 6.92 -16.21
N LEU A 289 14.65 7.61 -15.67
CA LEU A 289 14.47 8.91 -15.01
C LEU A 289 14.10 10.01 -16.00
N GLN A 290 14.75 10.08 -17.16
CA GLN A 290 14.46 11.09 -18.19
C GLN A 290 13.06 10.94 -18.78
N SER A 291 12.55 9.72 -18.88
CA SER A 291 11.21 9.45 -19.40
C SER A 291 10.07 9.98 -18.53
N LEU A 292 10.35 10.39 -17.29
CA LEU A 292 9.37 11.03 -16.41
C LEU A 292 9.32 12.55 -16.56
N GLU A 293 10.23 13.16 -17.33
CA GLU A 293 10.26 14.60 -17.59
C GLU A 293 10.15 15.45 -16.29
N ASP A 294 9.34 16.50 -16.30
CA ASP A 294 9.09 17.38 -15.14
C ASP A 294 8.30 16.67 -14.01
N ASP A 295 7.61 15.57 -14.32
CA ASP A 295 6.86 14.79 -13.33
C ASP A 295 7.78 14.04 -12.35
N LEU A 296 9.07 13.86 -12.68
CA LEU A 296 10.06 13.25 -11.78
C LEU A 296 10.12 13.95 -10.42
N ARG A 297 9.93 15.27 -10.36
CA ARG A 297 9.92 16.00 -9.08
C ARG A 297 8.81 15.54 -8.14
N PHE A 298 7.67 15.11 -8.67
CA PHE A 298 6.57 14.59 -7.87
C PHE A 298 6.93 13.24 -7.28
N VAL A 299 7.55 12.37 -8.08
CA VAL A 299 8.04 11.06 -7.65
C VAL A 299 9.10 11.20 -6.53
N LEU A 300 9.96 12.21 -6.63
CA LEU A 300 11.01 12.50 -5.64
C LEU A 300 10.52 13.37 -4.47
N LEU A 301 9.29 13.89 -4.51
CA LEU A 301 8.72 14.81 -3.52
C LEU A 301 9.57 16.09 -3.33
N THR A 302 10.09 16.63 -4.43
CA THR A 302 10.95 17.82 -4.46
C THR A 302 10.34 18.91 -5.34
N SER A 303 10.89 20.13 -5.26
CA SER A 303 10.38 21.25 -6.05
C SER A 303 10.88 21.30 -7.48
N ALA A 304 12.05 20.72 -7.72
CA ALA A 304 12.58 20.46 -9.05
C ALA A 304 13.40 19.17 -9.05
N ALA A 305 13.47 18.55 -10.23
CA ALA A 305 14.33 17.42 -10.49
C ALA A 305 14.94 17.57 -11.88
N LYS A 306 16.26 17.42 -11.99
CA LYS A 306 16.99 17.45 -13.26
C LYS A 306 17.82 16.19 -13.40
N VAL A 307 17.80 15.59 -14.58
CA VAL A 307 18.56 14.38 -14.88
C VAL A 307 19.59 14.68 -15.96
N THR A 308 20.85 14.33 -15.71
CA THR A 308 21.96 14.48 -16.66
C THR A 308 22.69 13.14 -16.86
N PRO A 309 23.35 12.92 -18.00
CA PRO A 309 24.25 11.79 -18.15
C PRO A 309 25.40 11.84 -17.14
N ALA A 310 25.72 10.71 -16.51
CA ALA A 310 26.92 10.60 -15.67
C ALA A 310 28.20 10.69 -16.54
N PRO A 311 29.25 11.40 -16.09
CA PRO A 311 30.53 11.42 -16.77
C PRO A 311 31.07 10.00 -16.98
N GLU A 312 31.53 9.69 -18.21
CA GLU A 312 32.08 8.38 -18.61
C GLU A 312 31.16 7.15 -18.34
N GLY A 313 29.86 7.37 -18.17
CA GLY A 313 28.94 6.29 -17.78
C GLY A 313 29.14 5.81 -16.34
N GLY A 314 29.75 6.65 -15.49
CA GLY A 314 30.03 6.38 -14.09
C GLY A 314 28.79 6.26 -13.20
N ASP A 315 29.06 6.13 -11.90
CA ASP A 315 28.05 5.82 -10.88
C ASP A 315 26.97 6.91 -10.72
N LEU A 316 25.85 6.51 -10.13
CA LEU A 316 24.75 7.41 -9.76
C LEU A 316 25.27 8.51 -8.82
N LEU A 317 25.18 9.76 -9.25
CA LEU A 317 25.47 10.93 -8.43
C LEU A 317 24.20 11.72 -8.17
N VAL A 318 23.91 11.97 -6.90
CA VAL A 318 22.76 12.79 -6.48
C VAL A 318 23.25 14.03 -5.78
N THR A 319 22.79 15.19 -6.23
CA THR A 319 23.04 16.49 -5.60
C THR A 319 21.71 17.10 -5.19
N VAL A 320 21.63 17.52 -3.93
CA VAL A 320 20.45 18.16 -3.34
C VAL A 320 20.83 19.58 -2.98
N THR A 321 20.03 20.55 -3.44
CA THR A 321 20.24 21.97 -3.14
C THR A 321 18.97 22.60 -2.59
N PRO A 322 19.02 23.43 -1.54
CA PRO A 322 17.86 24.21 -1.11
C PRO A 322 17.37 25.14 -2.21
N SER A 323 16.07 25.11 -2.48
CA SER A 323 15.41 25.98 -3.45
C SER A 323 15.49 27.44 -2.98
N GLN A 324 15.86 28.34 -3.91
CA GLN A 324 15.87 29.79 -3.67
C GLN A 324 14.53 30.46 -4.01
N HIS A 325 13.58 29.69 -4.54
CA HIS A 325 12.26 30.19 -4.92
C HIS A 325 11.32 30.38 -3.74
N ALA A 326 10.23 31.12 -3.94
CA ALA A 326 9.19 31.28 -2.92
C ALA A 326 8.31 30.02 -2.83
N LYS A 327 7.81 29.72 -1.62
CA LYS A 327 6.87 28.63 -1.38
C LYS A 327 5.47 28.99 -1.89
N CYS A 328 4.85 28.12 -2.68
CA CYS A 328 3.43 28.18 -2.96
C CYS A 328 2.62 27.72 -1.73
N GLU A 329 1.70 28.55 -1.23
CA GLU A 329 0.92 28.21 -0.03
C GLU A 329 -0.11 27.08 -0.24
N ARG A 330 -0.43 26.75 -1.50
CA ARG A 330 -1.38 25.69 -1.86
C ARG A 330 -0.73 24.32 -2.04
N CYS A 331 0.21 24.18 -2.99
CA CYS A 331 0.87 22.88 -3.23
C CYS A 331 2.19 22.70 -2.47
N TRP A 332 2.68 23.73 -1.78
CA TRP A 332 3.92 23.74 -1.00
C TRP A 332 5.21 23.54 -1.79
N HIS A 333 5.15 23.39 -3.11
CA HIS A 333 6.32 23.50 -3.97
C HIS A 333 6.89 24.92 -3.95
N TYR A 334 8.20 25.01 -4.08
CA TYR A 334 8.97 26.23 -4.19
C TYR A 334 9.19 26.53 -5.66
N ARG A 335 8.66 27.65 -6.15
CA ARG A 335 8.59 27.93 -7.59
C ARG A 335 8.85 29.40 -7.92
N ALA A 336 9.54 29.63 -9.04
CA ALA A 336 9.89 30.96 -9.50
C ALA A 336 8.68 31.84 -9.85
N ASP A 337 7.56 31.21 -10.21
CA ASP A 337 6.33 31.85 -10.66
C ASP A 337 5.28 32.05 -9.54
N VAL A 338 5.66 31.85 -8.28
CA VAL A 338 4.81 32.24 -7.15
C VAL A 338 4.57 33.74 -7.18
N GLY A 339 3.28 34.13 -7.18
CA GLY A 339 2.87 35.52 -7.26
C GLY A 339 2.76 36.09 -8.67
N HIS A 340 2.81 35.25 -9.72
CA HIS A 340 2.58 35.69 -11.10
C HIS A 340 1.17 36.29 -11.31
N ASN A 341 0.15 35.84 -10.57
CA ASN A 341 -1.19 36.41 -10.56
C ASN A 341 -1.33 37.38 -9.36
N PRO A 342 -1.52 38.70 -9.60
CA PRO A 342 -1.69 39.69 -8.52
C PRO A 342 -2.87 39.44 -7.58
N GLU A 343 -3.94 38.77 -8.05
CA GLU A 343 -5.10 38.43 -7.22
C GLU A 343 -4.79 37.27 -6.26
N HIS A 344 -3.79 36.45 -6.57
CA HIS A 344 -3.36 35.30 -5.79
C HIS A 344 -1.83 35.29 -5.59
N PRO A 345 -1.29 36.25 -4.81
CA PRO A 345 0.14 36.51 -4.75
C PRO A 345 0.96 35.41 -4.07
N THR A 346 0.32 34.45 -3.39
CA THR A 346 1.01 33.38 -2.63
C THR A 346 0.99 32.02 -3.31
N ILE A 347 0.47 31.91 -4.54
CA ILE A 347 0.41 30.66 -5.30
C ILE A 347 1.18 30.70 -6.62
N CYS A 348 1.65 29.53 -7.07
CA CYS A 348 2.31 29.36 -8.36
C CYS A 348 1.31 29.26 -9.52
N GLY A 349 1.78 29.44 -10.76
CA GLY A 349 0.96 29.35 -11.98
C GLY A 349 0.26 28.01 -12.16
N ARG A 350 0.88 26.91 -11.72
CA ARG A 350 0.22 25.59 -11.71
C ARG A 350 -1.02 25.58 -10.83
N CYS A 351 -0.91 26.13 -9.62
CA CYS A 351 -2.03 26.16 -8.68
C CYS A 351 -3.13 27.12 -9.12
N ASP A 352 -2.76 28.25 -9.72
CA ASP A 352 -3.69 29.21 -10.31
C ASP A 352 -4.48 28.57 -11.47
N SER A 353 -3.78 27.94 -12.43
CA SER A 353 -4.43 27.22 -13.54
C SER A 353 -5.35 26.10 -13.04
N ASN A 354 -4.97 25.36 -11.99
CA ASN A 354 -5.82 24.32 -11.39
C ASN A 354 -7.10 24.86 -10.71
N LEU A 355 -7.11 26.13 -10.29
CA LEU A 355 -8.28 26.76 -9.64
C LEU A 355 -9.16 27.53 -10.64
N PHE A 356 -8.54 28.24 -11.58
CA PHE A 356 -9.22 29.24 -12.41
C PHE A 356 -9.03 29.03 -13.92
N GLY A 357 -8.14 28.13 -14.32
CA GLY A 357 -7.78 27.87 -15.71
C GLY A 357 -8.18 26.49 -16.20
N ALA A 358 -7.45 26.01 -17.22
CA ALA A 358 -7.66 24.69 -17.81
C ALA A 358 -7.11 23.53 -16.96
N GLY A 359 -6.38 23.84 -15.89
CA GLY A 359 -5.66 22.87 -15.08
C GLY A 359 -4.29 22.48 -15.64
N GLU A 360 -3.53 21.77 -14.83
CA GLU A 360 -2.23 21.21 -15.21
C GLU A 360 -2.39 19.99 -16.12
N HIS A 361 -1.49 19.85 -17.09
CA HIS A 361 -1.34 18.63 -17.86
C HIS A 361 -0.30 17.74 -17.17
N ARG A 362 -0.64 16.47 -16.93
CA ARG A 362 0.27 15.44 -16.43
C ARG A 362 0.34 14.28 -17.38
N SER A 363 1.52 13.68 -17.49
CA SER A 363 1.78 12.58 -18.44
C SER A 363 2.31 11.32 -17.75
N HIS A 364 2.94 11.41 -16.58
CA HIS A 364 3.63 10.27 -15.97
C HIS A 364 3.30 10.03 -14.49
N ALA A 365 3.26 11.08 -13.64
CA ALA A 365 3.14 10.93 -12.17
C ALA A 365 2.06 11.80 -11.49
#